data_AF-A0AAN8KJU8-F1
#
_entry.id   AF-A0AAN8KJU8-F1
#
_cell.length_a   1.000
_cell.length_b   1.000
_cell.length_c   1.000
_cell.angle_alpha   90.00
_cell.angle_beta   90.00
_cell.angle_gamma   90.00
#
_symmetry.space_group_name_H-M   'P 1'
#
loop_
_entity.id
_entity.type
_entity.pdbx_description
1 polymer ?
#
loop_
_entity_poly.entity_id
_entity_poly.type
_entity_poly.pdbx_seq_one_letter_code
_entity_poly.pdbx_strand_id
1 'polypeptide(L)'
;MNSLFLFQVADQQSALFGHCCFEVGDVKCTMGTGTFVDLNTGNTPHASVAGLYPLIGWKIGDEMTFVAEGQAADTGSVVDWIYSVGISDDVRKTAELAKSVPGRFYRYSMKYFNLYFDT
;
A
#
# COMPACT_ATOMS: atom_id res chain seq x y z
N MET A 1 15.60 33.06 10.96
CA MET A 1 15.56 31.61 11.16
C MET A 1 15.49 30.96 9.79
N ASN A 2 16.63 30.58 9.21
CA ASN A 2 16.68 29.86 7.94
C ASN A 2 16.62 28.36 8.26
N SER A 3 15.43 27.76 8.25
CA SER A 3 15.35 26.29 8.22
C SER A 3 15.69 25.85 6.79
N LEU A 4 16.86 25.24 6.61
CA LEU A 4 17.29 24.66 5.35
C LEU A 4 16.56 23.32 5.15
N PHE A 5 15.33 23.35 4.65
CA PHE A 5 14.67 22.15 4.14
C PHE A 5 15.14 21.95 2.69
N LEU A 6 16.00 20.95 2.46
CA LEU A 6 16.59 20.67 1.16
C LEU A 6 15.69 19.79 0.27
N PHE A 7 14.82 18.99 0.88
CA PHE A 7 13.86 18.13 0.19
C PHE A 7 12.65 17.84 1.09
N GLN A 8 11.50 17.60 0.47
CA GLN A 8 10.29 17.12 1.12
C GLN A 8 9.61 16.14 0.18
N VAL A 9 9.21 14.99 0.69
CA VAL A 9 8.55 13.92 -0.05
C VAL A 9 7.52 13.27 0.87
N ALA A 10 6.37 12.87 0.33
CA ALA A 10 5.36 12.13 1.08
C ALA A 10 5.84 10.71 1.39
N ASP A 11 5.23 10.05 2.37
CA ASP A 11 5.71 8.77 2.91
C ASP A 11 5.75 7.64 1.87
N GLN A 12 4.69 7.45 1.10
CA GLN A 12 4.62 6.41 0.08
C GLN A 12 5.57 6.67 -1.09
N GLN A 13 5.66 7.92 -1.53
CA GLN A 13 6.59 8.35 -2.57
C GLN A 13 8.04 8.25 -2.07
N SER A 14 8.29 8.49 -0.79
CA SER A 14 9.59 8.27 -0.15
C SER A 14 9.94 6.78 -0.11
N ALA A 15 8.97 5.91 0.14
CA ALA A 15 9.19 4.47 0.13
C ALA A 15 9.49 3.97 -1.29
N LEU A 16 8.72 4.41 -2.29
CA LEU A 16 8.98 4.12 -3.70
C LEU A 16 10.40 4.57 -4.11
N PHE A 17 10.75 5.82 -3.78
CA PHE A 17 12.08 6.38 -4.07
C PHE A 17 13.20 5.62 -3.35
N GLY A 18 13.05 5.34 -2.06
CA GLY A 18 14.03 4.62 -1.25
C GLY A 18 14.26 3.17 -1.66
N HIS A 19 13.28 2.58 -2.36
CA HIS A 19 13.40 1.26 -2.99
C HIS A 19 13.98 1.30 -4.41
N CYS A 20 14.46 2.47 -4.86
CA CYS A 20 15.06 2.70 -6.17
C CYS A 20 14.12 2.42 -7.36
N CYS A 21 12.81 2.63 -7.17
CA CYS A 21 11.78 2.43 -8.19
C CYS A 21 11.73 3.61 -9.19
N PHE A 22 12.82 3.86 -9.91
CA PHE A 22 12.98 5.04 -10.77
C PHE A 22 12.47 4.86 -12.19
N GLU A 23 12.28 3.62 -12.64
CA GLU A 23 11.88 3.30 -14.00
C GLU A 23 10.35 3.20 -14.13
N VAL A 24 9.85 3.51 -15.33
CA VAL A 24 8.44 3.30 -15.65
C VAL A 24 8.10 1.83 -15.50
N GLY A 25 7.06 1.52 -14.73
CA GLY A 25 6.67 0.14 -14.43
C GLY A 25 7.18 -0.36 -13.08
N ASP A 26 8.09 0.33 -12.42
CA ASP A 26 8.50 -0.04 -11.07
C ASP A 26 7.36 0.14 -10.08
N VAL A 27 7.20 -0.84 -9.19
CA VAL A 27 6.11 -0.88 -8.20
C VAL A 27 6.65 -1.06 -6.80
N LYS A 28 6.09 -0.30 -5.87
CA LYS A 28 6.25 -0.52 -4.43
C LYS A 28 4.90 -0.77 -3.79
N CYS A 29 4.85 -1.77 -2.91
CA CYS A 29 3.69 -2.05 -2.05
C CYS A 29 4.08 -1.84 -0.58
N THR A 30 3.43 -0.92 0.11
CA THR A 30 3.64 -0.64 1.54
C THR A 30 2.47 -1.20 2.32
N MET A 31 2.76 -2.14 3.23
CA MET A 31 1.77 -2.80 4.08
C MET A 31 1.92 -2.33 5.53
N GLY A 32 0.98 -1.50 5.98
CA GLY A 32 0.85 -1.03 7.36
C GLY A 32 -0.57 -1.27 7.86
N THR A 33 -1.21 -0.28 8.50
CA THR A 33 -2.64 -0.37 8.85
C THR A 33 -3.50 -0.64 7.61
N GLY A 34 -3.25 0.10 6.53
CA GLY A 34 -3.71 -0.22 5.17
C GLY A 34 -2.56 -0.65 4.26
N THR A 35 -2.87 -0.93 3.01
CA THR A 35 -1.90 -1.16 1.94
C THR A 35 -1.96 -0.04 0.93
N PHE A 36 -0.80 0.45 0.51
CA PHE A 36 -0.63 1.37 -0.61
C PHE A 36 0.21 0.67 -1.67
N VAL A 37 -0.20 0.79 -2.93
CA VAL A 37 0.54 0.32 -4.09
C VAL A 37 0.81 1.52 -4.97
N ASP A 38 2.09 1.78 -5.20
CA ASP A 38 2.59 2.89 -5.97
C ASP A 38 3.31 2.37 -7.21
N LEU A 39 2.82 2.77 -8.39
CA LEU A 39 3.42 2.47 -9.69
C LEU A 39 4.04 3.74 -10.26
N ASN A 40 5.33 3.69 -10.61
CA ASN A 40 5.98 4.78 -11.33
C ASN A 40 5.47 4.83 -12.79
N THR A 41 4.91 5.98 -13.19
CA THR A 41 4.35 6.20 -14.54
C THR A 41 5.20 7.17 -15.38
N GLY A 42 6.39 7.52 -14.89
CA GLY A 42 7.32 8.41 -15.56
C GLY A 42 6.76 9.83 -15.65
N ASN A 43 6.92 10.48 -16.80
CA ASN A 43 6.51 11.87 -17.01
C ASN A 43 5.03 12.04 -17.38
N THR A 44 4.24 10.95 -17.41
CA THR A 44 2.83 10.98 -17.79
C THR A 44 1.96 10.51 -16.63
N PRO A 45 1.02 11.33 -16.12
CA PRO A 45 0.10 10.89 -15.09
C PRO A 45 -0.84 9.80 -15.63
N HIS A 46 -1.12 8.78 -14.82
CA HIS A 46 -2.06 7.72 -15.16
C HIS A 46 -3.19 7.66 -14.14
N ALA A 47 -4.43 7.65 -14.64
CA ALA A 47 -5.63 7.50 -13.83
C ALA A 47 -6.45 6.30 -14.33
N SER A 48 -7.10 5.59 -13.41
CA SER A 48 -7.98 4.48 -13.72
C SER A 48 -9.25 4.52 -12.90
N VAL A 49 -10.39 4.34 -13.56
CA VAL A 49 -11.69 4.16 -12.90
C VAL A 49 -11.77 2.86 -12.09
N ALA A 50 -10.80 1.96 -12.27
CA ALA A 50 -10.67 0.73 -11.48
C ALA A 50 -10.01 0.94 -10.11
N GLY A 51 -9.68 2.18 -9.72
CA GLY A 51 -9.22 2.52 -8.37
C GLY A 51 -7.76 2.96 -8.26
N LEU A 52 -7.12 3.38 -9.36
CA LEU A 52 -5.80 4.03 -9.32
C LEU A 52 -5.95 5.52 -9.61
N TYR A 53 -5.37 6.36 -8.75
CA TYR A 53 -5.36 7.82 -8.94
C TYR A 53 -3.94 8.34 -9.19
N PRO A 54 -3.79 9.36 -10.05
CA PRO A 54 -2.50 9.95 -10.34
C PRO A 54 -2.04 10.87 -9.22
N LEU A 55 -0.78 10.74 -8.83
CA LEU A 55 -0.07 11.61 -7.90
C LEU A 55 1.26 12.08 -8.49
N ILE A 56 1.82 13.14 -7.92
CA ILE A 56 3.23 13.50 -8.15
C ILE A 56 4.06 12.57 -7.27
N GLY A 57 4.95 11.79 -7.90
CA GLY A 57 5.94 10.99 -7.18
C GLY A 57 7.02 11.88 -6.60
N TRP A 58 7.78 12.53 -7.48
CA TRP A 58 8.78 13.52 -7.11
C TRP A 58 9.08 14.46 -8.27
N LYS A 59 9.76 15.55 -7.96
CA LYS A 59 10.36 16.47 -8.93
C LYS A 59 11.83 16.67 -8.56
N ILE A 60 12.73 16.39 -9.50
CA ILE A 60 14.16 16.62 -9.34
C ILE A 60 14.61 17.56 -10.46
N GLY A 61 15.06 18.77 -10.09
CA GLY A 61 15.30 19.82 -11.07
C GLY A 61 14.01 20.17 -11.81
N ASP A 62 14.03 20.09 -13.14
CA ASP A 62 12.87 20.32 -14.00
C ASP A 62 12.12 19.04 -14.38
N GLU A 63 12.66 17.87 -14.02
CA GLU A 63 12.06 16.58 -14.33
C GLU A 63 11.00 16.20 -13.28
N MET A 64 9.81 15.86 -13.77
CA MET A 64 8.70 15.43 -12.95
C MET A 64 8.38 13.96 -13.21
N THR A 65 8.26 13.20 -12.12
CA THR A 65 7.83 11.80 -12.13
C THR A 65 6.46 11.70 -11.46
N PHE A 66 5.54 11.01 -12.12
CA PHE A 66 4.20 10.70 -11.65
C PHE A 66 4.12 9.26 -11.14
N VAL A 67 3.15 9.06 -10.26
CA VAL A 67 2.84 7.76 -9.68
C VAL A 67 1.34 7.51 -9.84
N ALA A 68 0.97 6.28 -10.19
CA ALA A 68 -0.40 5.80 -10.03
C ALA A 68 -0.50 5.06 -8.70
N GLU A 69 -1.29 5.59 -7.78
CA GLU A 69 -1.45 5.05 -6.42
C GLU A 69 -2.81 4.34 -6.29
N GLY A 70 -2.80 3.16 -5.69
CA GLY A 70 -3.97 2.45 -5.23
C GLY A 70 -3.86 2.17 -3.75
N GLN A 71 -4.99 2.18 -3.03
CA GLN A 71 -5.00 1.89 -1.60
C GLN A 71 -6.08 0.87 -1.22
N ALA A 72 -5.79 0.10 -0.18
CA ALA A 72 -6.74 -0.72 0.54
C ALA A 72 -6.62 -0.40 2.04
N ALA A 73 -7.75 -0.18 2.72
CA ALA A 73 -7.73 0.26 4.13
C ALA A 73 -7.37 -0.87 5.13
N ASP A 74 -7.41 -2.12 4.68
CA ASP A 74 -7.71 -3.26 5.55
C ASP A 74 -6.56 -4.29 5.63
N THR A 75 -5.35 -3.87 6.01
CA THR A 75 -4.16 -4.75 6.01
C THR A 75 -3.67 -5.12 7.40
N GLY A 76 -3.19 -4.17 8.18
CA GLY A 76 -2.88 -4.38 9.60
C GLY A 76 -4.15 -4.39 10.45
N SER A 77 -5.15 -3.60 10.06
CA SER A 77 -6.42 -3.50 10.78
C SER A 77 -7.24 -4.80 10.79
N VAL A 78 -7.13 -5.65 9.76
CA VAL A 78 -7.71 -7.01 9.82
C VAL A 78 -7.01 -7.88 10.84
N VAL A 79 -5.69 -7.75 10.96
CA VAL A 79 -4.90 -8.51 11.93
C VAL A 79 -5.26 -8.08 13.35
N ASP A 80 -5.41 -6.78 13.59
CA ASP A 80 -5.93 -6.23 14.85
C ASP A 80 -7.35 -6.74 15.14
N TRP A 81 -8.20 -6.80 14.12
CA TRP A 81 -9.57 -7.30 14.26
C TRP A 81 -9.61 -8.78 14.65
N ILE A 82 -8.82 -9.65 14.01
CA ILE A 82 -8.68 -11.08 14.33
C ILE A 82 -8.39 -11.28 15.82
N TYR A 83 -7.52 -10.44 16.39
CA TYR A 83 -7.22 -10.46 17.82
C TYR A 83 -8.41 -10.00 18.67
N SER A 84 -9.05 -8.89 18.27
CA SER A 84 -10.19 -8.34 19.00
C SER A 84 -11.38 -9.30 19.16
N VAL A 85 -11.55 -10.21 18.20
CA VAL A 85 -12.61 -11.24 18.22
C VAL A 85 -12.16 -12.59 18.78
N GLY A 86 -10.91 -12.70 19.23
CA GLY A 86 -10.37 -13.90 19.88
C GLY A 86 -10.05 -15.06 18.94
N ILE A 87 -9.88 -14.81 17.63
CA ILE A 87 -9.48 -15.85 16.67
C ILE A 87 -8.01 -16.26 16.88
N SER A 88 -7.16 -15.31 17.26
CA SER A 88 -5.75 -15.56 17.58
C SER A 88 -5.31 -14.67 18.74
N ASP A 89 -4.37 -15.16 19.55
CA ASP A 89 -3.75 -14.45 20.66
C ASP A 89 -2.33 -13.95 20.34
N ASP A 90 -1.78 -14.34 19.19
CA ASP A 90 -0.41 -14.03 18.78
C ASP A 90 -0.36 -13.72 17.28
N VAL A 91 0.00 -12.47 16.98
CA VAL A 91 0.08 -11.95 15.60
C VAL A 91 0.98 -12.80 14.70
N ARG A 92 2.03 -13.42 15.27
CA ARG A 92 3.02 -14.22 14.53
C ARG A 92 2.44 -15.54 14.02
N LYS A 93 1.37 -16.03 14.65
CA LYS A 93 0.70 -17.29 14.27
C LYS A 93 -0.34 -17.12 13.17
N THR A 94 -0.71 -15.89 12.83
CA THR A 94 -1.77 -15.61 11.84
C THR A 94 -1.50 -16.27 10.48
N ALA A 95 -0.26 -16.24 10.00
CA ALA A 95 0.14 -16.90 8.75
C ALA A 95 0.04 -18.43 8.82
N GLU A 96 0.37 -19.04 9.96
CA GLU A 96 0.25 -20.49 10.15
C GLU A 96 -1.21 -20.91 10.22
N LEU A 97 -2.04 -20.15 10.95
CA LEU A 97 -3.48 -20.36 11.03
C LEU A 97 -4.13 -20.29 9.64
N ALA A 98 -3.78 -19.28 8.83
CA ALA A 98 -4.25 -19.15 7.46
C ALA A 98 -3.90 -20.38 6.60
N LYS A 99 -2.68 -20.90 6.72
CA LYS A 99 -2.22 -22.09 5.97
C LYS A 99 -2.80 -23.42 6.47
N SER A 100 -3.41 -23.44 7.66
CA SER A 100 -3.96 -24.67 8.25
C SER A 100 -5.28 -25.11 7.62
N VAL A 101 -5.93 -24.24 6.84
CA VAL A 101 -7.19 -24.51 6.14
C VAL A 101 -6.97 -24.59 4.63
N PRO A 102 -7.74 -25.41 3.89
CA PRO A 102 -7.65 -25.46 2.43
C PRO A 102 -8.01 -24.10 1.80
N GLY A 103 -7.20 -23.66 0.84
CA GLY A 103 -7.39 -22.39 0.12
C GLY A 103 -8.79 -22.27 -0.46
N ARG A 104 -9.52 -21.23 -0.04
CA ARG A 104 -10.85 -20.89 -0.52
C ARG A 104 -11.01 -19.37 -0.53
N PHE A 105 -11.40 -18.84 -1.69
CA PHE A 105 -11.66 -17.42 -1.84
C PHE A 105 -13.02 -17.08 -1.22
N TYR A 106 -12.99 -16.40 -0.08
CA TYR A 106 -14.20 -15.86 0.54
C TYR A 106 -14.12 -14.34 0.55
N ARG A 107 -15.16 -13.69 0.03
CA ARG A 107 -15.36 -12.25 0.15
C ARG A 107 -16.31 -11.99 1.31
N TYR A 108 -15.80 -11.38 2.37
CA TYR A 108 -16.63 -10.88 3.46
C TYR A 108 -16.61 -9.35 3.41
N SER A 109 -17.75 -8.75 3.06
CA SER A 109 -17.96 -7.31 3.22
C SER A 109 -18.54 -7.08 4.60
N MET A 110 -17.70 -6.63 5.53
CA MET A 110 -18.16 -6.08 6.80
C MET A 110 -18.43 -4.59 6.63
N LYS A 111 -19.30 -4.03 7.49
CA LYS A 111 -19.73 -2.63 7.42
C LYS A 111 -18.58 -1.61 7.41
N TYR A 112 -17.37 -2.03 7.82
CA TYR A 112 -16.17 -1.19 7.91
C TYR A 112 -14.93 -1.79 7.22
N PHE A 113 -15.02 -3.00 6.66
CA PHE A 113 -13.86 -3.71 6.07
C PHE A 113 -14.28 -4.51 4.85
N ASN A 114 -13.51 -4.45 3.77
CA ASN A 114 -13.58 -5.45 2.71
C ASN A 114 -12.43 -6.43 2.91
N LEU A 115 -12.76 -7.59 3.47
CA LEU A 115 -11.78 -8.65 3.69
C LEU A 115 -11.73 -9.57 2.48
N TYR A 116 -10.57 -9.57 1.84
CA TYR A 116 -10.19 -10.51 0.80
C TYR A 116 -9.12 -11.41 1.39
N PHE A 117 -9.48 -12.66 1.67
CA PHE A 117 -8.50 -13.67 2.07
C PHE A 117 -8.13 -14.50 0.84
N ASP A 118 -6.84 -14.49 0.51
CA ASP A 118 -6.20 -15.51 -0.31
C ASP A 118 -5.19 -16.22 0.60
N THR A 119 -5.31 -17.54 0.76
CA THR A 119 -4.48 -18.38 1.64
C THR A 119 -3.83 -19.50 0.85
#